data_AF-A0A432LD84-F1
#
_entry.id   AF-A0A432LD84-F1
#
_cell.length_a   1.000
_cell.length_b   1.000
_cell.length_c   1.000
_cell.angle_alpha   90.00
_cell.angle_beta   90.00
_cell.angle_gamma   90.00
#
_symmetry.space_group_name_H-M   'P 1'
#
loop_
_entity.id
_entity.type
_entity.pdbx_description
1 polymer ?
#
loop_
_entity_poly.entity_id
_entity_poly.type
_entity_poly.pdbx_seq_one_letter_code
_entity_poly.pdbx_strand_id
1 'polypeptide(L)'
;MKKINKMRFISIGGILTTITVIFQAAPIFLPAIGLLFSPLSTLPIAIAAFYNISLGLTVFFSSAFILVLVNVQEAIILLFTTGLLGIVLGIFLYRKGLFISILYSSIALSLGMISLTYIIGISAFGDFISFESIPLTLFLYTLFSLIYVSTWNICLRKFINYLIRLNVLTLNPSTKAIEFIHFK
;
A
#
# COMPACT_ATOMS: atom_id res chain seq x y z
N MET A 1 12.70 3.08 -17.66
CA MET A 1 11.74 3.87 -16.85
C MET A 1 11.53 5.20 -17.56
N LYS A 2 10.28 5.65 -17.76
CA LYS A 2 10.00 6.90 -18.49
C LYS A 2 10.50 8.08 -17.65
N LYS A 3 11.27 8.99 -18.24
CA LYS A 3 11.72 10.22 -17.57
C LYS A 3 10.49 11.12 -17.40
N ILE A 4 10.00 11.27 -16.17
CA ILE A 4 8.84 12.12 -15.87
C ILE A 4 9.31 13.57 -15.88
N ASN A 5 8.56 14.47 -16.52
CA ASN A 5 8.79 15.90 -16.40
C ASN A 5 8.68 16.32 -14.93
N LYS A 6 9.62 17.12 -14.42
CA LYS A 6 9.64 17.59 -13.02
C LYS A 6 8.30 18.17 -12.58
N MET A 7 7.64 18.95 -13.45
CA MET A 7 6.31 19.51 -13.15
C MET A 7 5.27 18.41 -12.92
N ARG A 8 5.17 17.44 -13.83
CA ARG A 8 4.23 16.31 -13.73
C ARG A 8 4.52 15.41 -12.52
N PHE A 9 5.80 15.26 -12.16
CA PHE A 9 6.21 14.53 -10.96
C PHE A 9 5.66 15.18 -9.70
N ILE A 10 5.81 16.50 -9.57
CA ILE A 10 5.33 17.27 -8.41
C ILE A 10 3.79 17.27 -8.38
N SER A 11 3.13 17.53 -9.50
CA SER A 11 1.65 17.59 -9.54
C SER A 11 1.01 16.25 -9.21
N ILE A 12 1.47 15.15 -9.83
CA ILE A 12 0.91 13.81 -9.56
C ILE A 12 1.30 13.36 -8.15
N GLY A 13 2.55 13.56 -7.74
CA GLY A 13 3.02 13.21 -6.41
C GLY A 13 2.24 13.95 -5.32
N GLY A 14 1.99 15.24 -5.48
CA GLY A 14 1.21 16.05 -4.54
C GLY A 14 -0.25 15.61 -4.42
N ILE A 15 -0.91 15.32 -5.55
CA ILE A 15 -2.29 14.82 -5.55
C ILE A 15 -2.37 13.45 -4.85
N LEU A 16 -1.48 12.52 -5.20
CA LEU A 16 -1.47 11.19 -4.59
C LEU A 16 -1.14 11.26 -3.09
N THR A 17 -0.20 12.11 -2.69
CA THR A 17 0.13 12.37 -1.28
C THR A 17 -1.09 12.87 -0.52
N THR A 18 -1.81 13.85 -1.09
CA THR A 18 -3.01 14.42 -0.45
C THR A 18 -4.09 13.35 -0.28
N ILE A 19 -4.35 12.53 -1.29
CA ILE A 19 -5.33 11.44 -1.22
C ILE A 19 -4.91 10.40 -0.18
N THR A 20 -3.63 10.03 -0.14
CA THR A 20 -3.09 9.11 0.89
C THR A 20 -3.31 9.65 2.29
N VAL A 21 -2.99 10.92 2.53
CA VAL A 21 -3.17 11.56 3.84
C VAL A 21 -4.66 11.58 4.23
N ILE A 22 -5.56 11.91 3.32
CA ILE A 22 -7.01 11.94 3.59
C ILE A 22 -7.51 10.56 4.00
N PHE A 23 -7.18 9.51 3.25
CA PHE A 23 -7.62 8.15 3.57
C PHE A 23 -7.00 7.61 4.85
N GLN A 24 -5.72 7.88 5.09
CA GLN A 24 -5.05 7.44 6.30
C GLN A 24 -5.50 8.21 7.54
N ALA A 25 -5.86 9.49 7.41
CA ALA A 25 -6.38 10.31 8.51
C ALA A 25 -7.86 10.08 8.79
N ALA A 26 -8.58 9.34 7.95
CA ALA A 26 -10.01 9.08 8.12
C ALA A 26 -10.42 8.49 9.49
N PRO A 27 -9.66 7.57 10.13
CA PRO A 27 -9.97 7.08 11.48
C PRO A 27 -10.04 8.16 12.55
N ILE A 28 -9.32 9.28 12.36
CA ILE A 28 -9.25 10.40 13.31
C ILE A 28 -10.57 11.18 13.31
N PHE A 29 -11.15 11.39 12.13
CA PHE A 29 -12.37 12.19 11.96
C PHE A 29 -13.64 11.35 12.09
N LEU A 30 -13.57 10.07 11.75
CA LEU A 30 -14.69 9.13 11.77
C LEU A 30 -14.29 7.87 12.53
N PRO A 31 -14.48 7.83 13.85
CA PRO A 31 -14.19 6.63 14.65
C PRO A 31 -14.96 5.42 14.12
N ALA A 32 -14.34 4.24 14.13
CA ALA A 32 -14.82 2.97 13.57
C ALA A 32 -14.96 2.93 12.04
N ILE A 33 -15.70 3.85 11.41
CA ILE A 33 -15.91 3.86 9.95
C ILE A 33 -14.60 4.20 9.22
N GLY A 34 -13.84 5.17 9.73
CA GLY A 34 -12.57 5.60 9.17
C GLY A 34 -11.50 4.49 9.15
N LEU A 35 -11.60 3.48 10.03
CA LEU A 35 -10.69 2.32 10.01
C LEU A 35 -10.84 1.50 8.73
N LEU A 36 -12.03 1.46 8.12
CA LEU A 36 -12.25 0.82 6.83
C LEU A 36 -11.62 1.63 5.69
N PHE A 37 -11.45 2.94 5.87
CA PHE A 37 -10.85 3.83 4.89
C PHE A 37 -9.32 3.85 4.93
N SER A 38 -8.70 3.60 6.09
CA SER A 38 -7.24 3.57 6.24
C SER A 38 -6.54 2.62 5.23
N PRO A 39 -7.00 1.38 5.00
CA PRO A 39 -6.56 0.51 3.91
C PRO A 39 -6.50 1.12 2.51
N LEU A 40 -7.37 2.09 2.17
CA LEU A 40 -7.41 2.71 0.85
C LEU A 40 -6.21 3.63 0.59
N SER A 41 -5.47 4.03 1.63
CA SER A 41 -4.23 4.82 1.49
C SER A 41 -3.11 4.06 0.76
N THR A 42 -3.19 2.71 0.74
CA THR A 42 -2.28 1.82 0.00
C THR A 42 -2.33 2.06 -1.51
N LEU A 43 -3.52 2.42 -2.05
CA LEU A 43 -3.79 2.47 -3.47
C LEU A 43 -3.08 3.63 -4.17
N PRO A 44 -3.16 4.90 -3.67
CA PRO A 44 -2.39 5.99 -4.26
C PRO A 44 -0.87 5.75 -4.22
N ILE A 45 -0.34 5.15 -3.16
CA ILE A 45 1.09 4.80 -3.03
C ILE A 45 1.46 3.70 -4.03
N ALA A 46 0.62 2.68 -4.18
CA ALA A 46 0.86 1.60 -5.13
C ALA A 46 0.85 2.11 -6.59
N ILE A 47 -0.08 3.00 -6.94
CA ILE A 47 -0.13 3.64 -8.26
C ILE A 47 1.11 4.49 -8.50
N ALA A 48 1.52 5.27 -7.49
CA ALA A 48 2.73 6.06 -7.54
C ALA A 48 3.97 5.19 -7.82
N ALA A 49 4.14 4.11 -7.06
CA ALA A 49 5.25 3.18 -7.19
C ALA A 49 5.22 2.40 -8.51
N PHE A 50 4.03 2.04 -8.99
CA PHE A 50 3.84 1.41 -10.30
C PHE A 50 4.25 2.33 -11.45
N TYR A 51 3.91 3.62 -11.38
CA TYR A 51 4.30 4.59 -12.40
C TYR A 51 5.81 4.90 -12.36
N ASN A 52 6.35 5.14 -11.17
CA ASN A 52 7.78 5.30 -10.95
C ASN A 52 8.13 5.05 -9.47
N ILE A 53 9.12 4.19 -9.21
CA ILE A 53 9.59 3.85 -7.87
C ILE A 53 9.97 5.10 -7.06
N SER A 54 10.65 6.07 -7.68
CA SER A 54 11.02 7.32 -7.01
C SER A 54 9.80 8.15 -6.62
N LEU A 55 8.72 8.11 -7.43
CA LEU A 55 7.47 8.80 -7.13
C LEU A 55 6.74 8.09 -5.98
N GLY A 56 6.69 6.75 -5.99
CA GLY A 56 6.17 5.95 -4.87
C GLY A 56 6.84 6.26 -3.54
N LEU A 57 8.17 6.28 -3.50
CA LEU A 57 8.93 6.64 -2.29
C LEU A 57 8.66 8.08 -1.85
N THR A 58 8.59 9.02 -2.79
CA THR A 58 8.30 10.43 -2.47
C THR A 58 6.90 10.58 -1.86
N VAL A 59 5.89 9.95 -2.45
CA VAL A 59 4.51 9.98 -1.92
C VAL A 59 4.43 9.34 -0.54
N PHE A 60 5.11 8.21 -0.33
CA PHE A 60 5.16 7.51 0.95
C PHE A 60 5.76 8.39 2.06
N PHE A 61 6.96 8.93 1.87
CA PHE A 61 7.62 9.76 2.88
C PHE A 61 6.90 11.10 3.09
N SER A 62 6.41 11.72 2.02
CA SER A 62 5.68 13.00 2.13
C SER A 62 4.37 12.81 2.89
N SER A 63 3.64 11.72 2.63
CA SER A 63 2.40 11.42 3.34
C SER A 63 2.67 11.14 4.81
N ALA A 64 3.69 10.33 5.12
CA ALA A 64 4.09 10.06 6.49
C ALA A 64 4.46 11.35 7.24
N PHE A 65 5.23 12.24 6.62
CA PHE A 65 5.62 13.51 7.23
C PHE A 65 4.41 14.40 7.56
N ILE A 66 3.46 14.54 6.63
CA ILE A 66 2.24 15.30 6.87
C ILE A 66 1.39 14.65 7.97
N LEU A 67 1.27 13.32 7.95
CA LEU A 67 0.52 12.58 8.97
C LEU A 67 1.13 12.71 10.35
N VAL A 68 2.46 12.77 10.51
CA VAL A 68 3.09 13.00 11.83
C VAL A 68 2.61 14.31 12.46
N LEU A 69 2.35 15.35 11.64
CA LEU A 69 1.81 16.63 12.12
C LEU A 69 0.33 16.55 12.49
N VAL A 70 -0.43 15.63 11.89
CA VAL A 70 -1.87 15.46 12.15
C VAL A 70 -2.10 14.48 13.31
N ASN A 71 -1.54 13.27 13.21
CA ASN A 71 -1.56 12.25 14.24
C ASN A 71 -0.41 11.25 14.05
N VAL A 72 0.43 11.13 15.07
CA VAL A 72 1.59 10.24 15.09
C VAL A 72 1.18 8.77 14.95
N GLN A 73 0.05 8.35 15.53
CA GLN A 73 -0.42 6.96 15.47
C GLN A 73 -0.70 6.52 14.03
N GLU A 74 -1.45 7.32 13.27
CA GLU A 74 -1.76 7.01 11.88
C GLU A 74 -0.55 7.09 10.96
N ALA A 75 0.40 7.98 11.26
CA ALA A 75 1.68 8.02 10.56
C ALA A 75 2.49 6.73 10.74
N ILE A 76 2.52 6.18 11.96
CA ILE A 76 3.20 4.92 12.26
C ILE A 76 2.51 3.75 11.54
N ILE A 77 1.17 3.71 11.55
CA ILE A 77 0.41 2.69 10.81
C ILE A 77 0.78 2.75 9.32
N LEU A 78 0.81 3.95 8.72
CA LEU A 78 1.23 4.12 7.33
C LEU A 78 2.65 3.60 7.08
N LEU A 79 3.61 3.99 7.92
CA LEU A 79 5.02 3.66 7.73
C LEU A 79 5.29 2.15 7.75
N PHE A 80 4.59 1.42 8.61
CA PHE A 80 4.86 -0.01 8.83
C PHE A 80 3.89 -0.94 8.11
N THR A 81 2.68 -0.51 7.78
CA THR A 81 1.66 -1.39 7.14
C THR A 81 1.22 -0.87 5.78
N THR A 82 0.25 0.04 5.73
CA THR A 82 -0.45 0.42 4.50
C THR A 82 0.48 1.07 3.47
N GLY A 83 1.39 1.94 3.90
CA GLY A 83 2.33 2.57 2.99
C GLY A 83 3.42 1.64 2.50
N LEU A 84 4.00 0.82 3.38
CA LEU A 84 5.04 -0.15 3.02
C LEU A 84 4.47 -1.22 2.07
N LEU A 85 3.28 -1.72 2.37
CA LEU A 85 2.51 -2.59 1.48
C LEU A 85 2.29 -1.95 0.11
N GLY A 86 1.85 -0.69 0.06
CA GLY A 86 1.63 0.05 -1.19
C GLY A 86 2.88 0.09 -2.07
N ILE A 87 4.05 0.36 -1.49
CA ILE A 87 5.33 0.35 -2.22
C ILE A 87 5.64 -1.04 -2.78
N VAL A 88 5.60 -2.07 -1.93
CA VAL A 88 5.94 -3.45 -2.31
C VAL A 88 4.99 -3.93 -3.42
N LEU A 89 3.68 -3.74 -3.25
CA LEU A 89 2.68 -4.06 -4.26
C LEU A 89 2.96 -3.36 -5.59
N GLY A 90 3.15 -2.05 -5.59
CA GLY A 90 3.37 -1.28 -6.82
C GLY A 90 4.64 -1.70 -7.58
N ILE A 91 5.74 -1.98 -6.87
CA ILE A 91 7.02 -2.39 -7.48
C ILE A 91 6.94 -3.81 -8.04
N PHE A 92 6.45 -4.77 -7.24
CA PHE A 92 6.48 -6.18 -7.62
C PHE A 92 5.42 -6.52 -8.66
N LEU A 93 4.25 -5.89 -8.59
CA LEU A 93 3.21 -6.03 -9.61
C LEU A 93 3.70 -5.56 -10.99
N TYR A 94 4.50 -4.49 -11.05
CA TYR A 94 5.10 -4.01 -12.29
C TYR A 94 6.22 -4.93 -12.83
N ARG A 95 7.08 -5.47 -11.95
CA ARG A 95 8.32 -6.16 -12.38
C ARG A 95 8.26 -7.68 -12.49
N LYS A 96 7.48 -8.36 -11.65
CA LYS A 96 7.66 -9.79 -11.36
C LYS A 96 6.36 -10.61 -11.43
N GLY A 97 5.21 -9.97 -11.65
CA GLY A 97 3.92 -10.65 -11.74
C GLY A 97 3.23 -10.91 -10.39
N LEU A 98 2.00 -11.43 -10.45
CA LEU A 98 1.04 -11.45 -9.34
C LEU A 98 1.48 -12.36 -8.17
N PHE A 99 2.00 -13.55 -8.46
CA PHE A 99 2.41 -14.51 -7.42
C PHE A 99 3.59 -14.00 -6.57
N ILE A 100 4.58 -13.38 -7.21
CA ILE A 100 5.74 -12.83 -6.52
C ILE A 100 5.32 -11.60 -5.70
N SER A 101 4.43 -10.77 -6.24
CA SER A 101 3.86 -9.64 -5.51
C SER A 101 3.14 -10.07 -4.23
N ILE A 102 2.33 -11.15 -4.29
CA ILE A 102 1.64 -11.68 -3.10
C ILE A 102 2.65 -12.14 -2.04
N LEU A 103 3.67 -12.91 -2.40
CA LEU A 103 4.64 -13.42 -1.42
C LEU A 103 5.38 -12.31 -0.69
N TYR A 104 5.98 -11.36 -1.42
CA TYR A 104 6.72 -10.27 -0.80
C TYR A 104 5.83 -9.32 -0.01
N SER A 105 4.63 -9.04 -0.51
CA SER A 105 3.68 -8.15 0.17
C SER A 105 3.11 -8.79 1.44
N SER A 106 2.89 -10.11 1.45
CA SER A 106 2.43 -10.84 2.65
C SER A 106 3.49 -10.83 3.76
N ILE A 107 4.77 -11.01 3.40
CA ILE A 107 5.89 -10.92 4.34
C ILE A 107 6.03 -9.49 4.86
N ALA A 108 5.95 -8.50 3.98
CA ALA A 108 6.03 -7.09 4.35
C ALA A 108 4.92 -6.69 5.34
N LEU A 109 3.69 -7.11 5.09
CA LEU A 109 2.55 -6.79 5.94
C LEU A 109 2.57 -7.56 7.26
N SER A 110 2.97 -8.83 7.27
CA SER A 110 3.10 -9.59 8.52
C SER A 110 4.18 -8.98 9.42
N LEU A 111 5.34 -8.62 8.86
CA LEU A 111 6.42 -7.95 9.58
C LEU A 111 5.97 -6.58 10.12
N GLY A 112 5.19 -5.84 9.33
CA GLY A 112 4.56 -4.59 9.73
C GLY A 112 3.64 -4.76 10.94
N MET A 113 2.69 -5.68 10.88
CA MET A 113 1.74 -5.92 11.98
C MET A 113 2.43 -6.42 13.27
N ILE A 114 3.44 -7.28 13.15
CA ILE A 114 4.25 -7.72 14.30
C ILE A 114 4.96 -6.52 14.94
N SER A 115 5.56 -5.66 14.11
CA SER A 115 6.26 -4.46 14.60
C SER A 115 5.29 -3.51 15.32
N LEU A 116 4.10 -3.26 14.76
CA LEU A 116 3.08 -2.43 15.44
C LEU A 116 2.63 -3.02 16.78
N THR A 117 2.40 -4.33 16.82
CA THR A 117 1.83 -5.00 18.00
C THR A 117 2.85 -5.06 19.14
N TYR A 118 4.10 -5.45 18.86
CA TYR A 118 5.10 -5.72 19.90
C TYR A 118 6.06 -4.55 20.19
N ILE A 119 6.35 -3.69 19.21
CA ILE A 119 7.32 -2.59 19.40
C ILE A 119 6.61 -1.30 19.77
N ILE A 120 5.49 -0.99 19.10
CA ILE A 120 4.80 0.30 19.25
C ILE A 120 3.65 0.19 20.26
N GLY A 121 3.02 -0.98 20.41
CA GLY A 121 1.99 -1.22 21.42
C GLY A 121 0.67 -0.47 21.16
N ILE A 122 0.28 -0.32 19.89
CA ILE A 122 -1.00 0.32 19.54
C ILE A 122 -2.16 -0.57 20.03
N SER A 123 -2.99 -0.04 20.94
CA SER A 123 -4.10 -0.79 21.58
C SER A 123 -5.09 -1.37 20.55
N ALA A 124 -5.26 -0.70 19.41
CA ALA A 124 -6.11 -1.17 18.32
C ALA A 124 -5.70 -2.54 17.73
N PHE A 125 -4.50 -3.06 18.05
CA PHE A 125 -4.10 -4.44 17.72
C PHE A 125 -3.93 -5.31 18.98
N GLY A 126 -3.60 -4.71 20.12
CA GLY A 126 -3.44 -5.42 21.40
C GLY A 126 -4.75 -5.89 22.03
N ASP A 127 -5.83 -5.09 21.91
CA ASP A 127 -7.10 -5.37 22.60
C ASP A 127 -7.93 -6.48 21.91
N PHE A 128 -7.70 -6.74 20.61
CA PHE A 128 -8.35 -7.84 19.89
C PHE A 128 -7.75 -9.22 20.20
N ILE A 129 -6.64 -9.25 20.94
CA ILE A 129 -5.84 -10.46 21.15
C ILE A 129 -5.67 -10.67 22.65
N SER A 130 -6.75 -11.08 23.30
CA SER A 130 -6.71 -11.73 24.60
C SER A 130 -6.20 -13.18 24.48
N PHE A 131 -5.14 -13.42 23.71
CA PHE A 131 -4.56 -14.74 23.49
C PHE A 131 -3.18 -14.78 24.15
N GLU A 132 -3.06 -15.53 25.24
CA GLU A 132 -1.81 -15.72 26.01
C GLU A 132 -0.67 -16.39 25.21
N SER A 133 -0.88 -16.73 23.92
CA SER A 133 0.09 -17.47 23.10
C SER A 133 0.61 -16.68 21.90
N ILE A 134 1.88 -16.30 21.97
CA ILE A 134 2.70 -15.70 20.90
C ILE A 134 2.63 -16.47 19.56
N PRO A 135 2.74 -17.81 19.51
CA PRO A 135 2.72 -18.54 18.23
C PRO A 135 1.36 -18.48 17.51
N LEU A 136 0.26 -18.45 18.27
CA LEU A 136 -1.09 -18.35 17.71
C LEU A 136 -1.31 -17.00 17.01
N THR A 137 -0.83 -15.92 17.64
CA THR A 137 -0.89 -14.55 17.10
C THR A 137 -0.11 -14.43 15.78
N LEU A 138 1.10 -15.00 15.72
CA LEU A 138 1.90 -15.02 14.49
C LEU A 138 1.20 -15.79 13.35
N PHE A 139 0.58 -16.92 13.66
CA PHE A 139 -0.17 -17.70 12.68
C PHE A 139 -1.37 -16.92 12.13
N LEU A 140 -2.17 -16.31 13.01
CA LEU A 140 -3.33 -15.50 12.62
C LEU A 140 -2.93 -14.29 11.76
N TYR A 141 -1.88 -13.57 12.15
CA TYR A 141 -1.35 -12.44 11.39
C TYR A 141 -0.86 -12.83 10.01
N THR A 142 -0.19 -13.97 9.90
CA THR A 142 0.27 -14.48 8.61
C THR A 142 -0.92 -14.86 7.72
N LEU A 143 -1.94 -15.51 8.28
CA LEU A 143 -3.13 -15.93 7.55
C LEU A 143 -3.97 -14.72 7.10
N PHE A 144 -4.19 -13.75 7.99
CA PHE A 144 -4.85 -12.49 7.66
C PHE A 144 -4.08 -11.73 6.57
N SER A 145 -2.76 -11.62 6.71
CA SER A 145 -1.91 -10.96 5.72
C SER A 145 -2.07 -11.60 4.34
N LEU A 146 -2.07 -12.92 4.26
CA LEU A 146 -2.20 -13.64 2.98
C LEU A 146 -3.54 -13.35 2.29
N ILE A 147 -4.65 -13.39 3.03
CA ILE A 147 -6.00 -13.09 2.51
C ILE A 147 -6.08 -11.63 2.06
N TYR A 148 -5.61 -10.71 2.92
CA TYR A 148 -5.66 -9.28 2.67
C TYR A 148 -4.84 -8.89 1.44
N VAL A 149 -3.59 -9.35 1.36
CA VAL A 149 -2.69 -9.08 0.24
C VAL A 149 -3.18 -9.68 -1.07
N SER A 150 -3.79 -10.87 -1.02
CA SER A 150 -4.39 -11.48 -2.20
C SER A 150 -5.54 -10.64 -2.75
N THR A 151 -6.43 -10.19 -1.86
CA THR A 151 -7.54 -9.29 -2.21
C THR A 151 -7.01 -7.99 -2.81
N TRP A 152 -5.99 -7.38 -2.18
CA TRP A 152 -5.44 -6.11 -2.65
C TRP A 152 -4.73 -6.22 -4.00
N ASN A 153 -3.93 -7.26 -4.22
CA ASN A 153 -3.28 -7.52 -5.50
C ASN A 153 -4.30 -7.66 -6.64
N ILE A 154 -5.39 -8.39 -6.43
CA ILE A 154 -6.43 -8.58 -7.44
C ILE A 154 -7.13 -7.26 -7.75
N CYS A 155 -7.49 -6.50 -6.71
CA CYS A 155 -8.19 -5.23 -6.89
C CYS A 155 -7.29 -4.17 -7.56
N LEU A 156 -6.03 -4.03 -7.12
CA LEU A 156 -5.06 -3.13 -7.75
C LEU A 156 -4.81 -3.49 -9.21
N ARG A 157 -4.69 -4.79 -9.54
CA ARG A 157 -4.53 -5.21 -10.93
C ARG A 157 -5.73 -4.81 -11.78
N LYS A 158 -6.96 -5.08 -11.33
CA LYS A 158 -8.18 -4.66 -12.03
C LYS A 158 -8.23 -3.14 -12.21
N PHE A 159 -7.87 -2.39 -11.17
CA PHE A 159 -7.88 -0.94 -11.18
C PHE A 159 -6.83 -0.35 -12.14
N ILE A 160 -5.61 -0.87 -12.13
CA ILE A 160 -4.54 -0.45 -13.06
C ILE A 160 -4.96 -0.76 -14.50
N ASN A 161 -5.52 -1.94 -14.76
CA ASN A 161 -5.97 -2.31 -16.11
C ASN A 161 -7.11 -1.40 -16.59
N TYR A 162 -7.98 -0.99 -15.68
CA TYR A 162 -9.00 0.03 -15.96
C TYR A 162 -8.39 1.40 -16.28
N LEU A 163 -7.41 1.86 -15.50
CA LEU A 163 -6.71 3.14 -15.75
C LEU A 163 -5.92 3.14 -17.07
N ILE A 164 -5.35 2.01 -17.47
CA ILE A 164 -4.68 1.83 -18.76
C ILE A 164 -5.71 1.94 -19.89
N ARG A 165 -6.88 1.30 -19.74
CA ARG A 165 -7.96 1.36 -20.72
C ARG A 165 -8.47 2.79 -20.96
N LEU A 166 -8.44 3.63 -19.93
CA LEU A 166 -8.81 5.05 -20.00
C LEU A 166 -7.68 5.95 -20.55
N ASN A 167 -6.54 5.40 -20.99
CA ASN A 167 -5.36 6.15 -21.44
C ASN A 167 -4.78 7.15 -20.42
N VAL A 168 -5.18 7.07 -19.15
CA VAL A 168 -4.66 7.93 -18.07
C VAL A 168 -3.20 7.56 -17.76
N LEU A 169 -2.87 6.27 -17.86
CA LEU A 169 -1.50 5.74 -17.71
C LEU A 169 -0.92 5.35 -19.07
N THR A 170 -0.07 6.21 -19.65
CA THR A 170 0.66 5.86 -20.88
C THR A 170 1.81 4.88 -20.57
N LEU A 171 1.52 3.59 -20.61
CA LEU A 171 2.54 2.54 -20.52
C LEU A 171 3.40 2.45 -21.79
N ASN A 172 4.62 1.94 -21.64
CA ASN A 172 5.52 1.64 -22.74
C ASN A 172 4.98 0.41 -23.50
N PRO A 173 5.08 0.31 -24.84
CA PRO A 173 4.65 -0.88 -25.60
C PRO A 173 5.30 -2.20 -25.13
N SER A 174 6.45 -2.15 -24.45
CA SER A 174 7.09 -3.33 -23.85
C SER A 174 6.30 -3.94 -22.68
N THR A 175 5.43 -3.18 -22.02
CA THR A 175 4.58 -3.68 -20.91
C THR A 175 3.29 -4.34 -21.42
N LYS A 176 2.80 -3.94 -22.60
CA LYS A 176 1.69 -4.63 -23.29
C LYS A 176 2.05 -6.08 -23.64
N ALA A 177 3.32 -6.35 -23.97
CA ALA A 177 3.77 -7.70 -24.31
C ALA A 177 3.75 -8.65 -23.09
N ILE A 178 4.05 -8.17 -21.88
CA ILE A 178 4.07 -9.01 -20.67
C ILE A 178 2.64 -9.37 -20.22
N GLU A 179 1.66 -8.48 -20.41
CA GLU A 179 0.25 -8.81 -20.17
C GLU A 179 -0.32 -9.82 -21.19
N PHE A 180 0.19 -9.85 -22.43
CA PHE A 180 -0.25 -10.81 -23.44
C PHE A 180 0.46 -12.17 -23.34
N ILE A 181 1.71 -12.23 -22.88
CA ILE A 181 2.47 -13.49 -22.82
C ILE A 181 2.07 -14.36 -21.63
N HIS A 182 1.55 -13.78 -20.54
CA HIS A 182 1.04 -14.55 -19.39
C HIS A 182 -0.45 -14.92 -19.49
N PHE A 183 -1.07 -14.73 -20.66
CA PHE A 183 -2.46 -15.10 -20.94
C PHE A 183 -2.60 -16.32 -21.84
N LYS A 184 -1.63 -17.24 -21.74
CA LYS A 184 -1.79 -18.61 -22.21
C LYS A 184 -1.45 -19.59 -21.09
#